data_AF-A0A7C1MG31-F1
#
_entry.id   AF-A0A7C1MG31-F1
#
_cell.length_a   1.000
_cell.length_b   1.000
_cell.length_c   1.000
_cell.angle_alpha   90.00
_cell.angle_beta   90.00
_cell.angle_gamma   90.00
#
_symmetry.space_group_name_H-M   'P 1'
#
loop_
_entity.id
_entity.type
_entity.pdbx_description
1 polymer ?
#
loop_
_entity_poly.entity_id
_entity_poly.type
_entity_poly.pdbx_seq_one_letter_code
_entity_poly.pdbx_strand_id
1 'polypeptide(L)'
;MNWKIMLRLWDSESYNNNIAPVTNELASEFDRLVGSPPPLGYKPVRVINDLYYGMRVYTPLAEDHYKVGLTVGHLTYGKVAYQFAHVLSTIYTDPRQLTWLANSLAHMASFRFLDHFAEKWIDNSPGPEYDGEYEAFSLLKSEKIKTAFQNVDIMLNLASNEWIKEEVRKLDQSMDYAPAVLFDLIGLELQPLFREDYTWKIFSYLGKGTRTPLNDPDDLRCRPRAKPDFDNLRAAVPSELKDLVDRIYQRLH
;
A
#
# COMPACT_ATOMS: atom_id res chain seq x y z
N MET A 1 -5.77 13.80 13.85
CA MET A 1 -5.92 12.49 13.17
C MET A 1 -7.38 12.31 12.80
N ASN A 2 -7.70 12.13 11.51
CA ASN A 2 -9.09 11.99 11.02
C ASN A 2 -9.64 10.55 11.14
N TRP A 3 -8.74 9.56 11.21
CA TRP A 3 -9.10 8.15 11.28
C TRP A 3 -9.54 7.73 12.68
N LYS A 4 -10.56 6.86 12.76
CA LYS A 4 -10.87 6.08 13.96
C LYS A 4 -10.51 4.62 13.69
N ILE A 5 -9.45 4.12 14.31
CA ILE A 5 -8.94 2.76 14.08
C ILE A 5 -9.36 1.87 15.24
N MET A 6 -9.99 0.74 14.91
CA MET A 6 -10.43 -0.28 15.87
C MET A 6 -9.63 -1.56 15.62
N LEU A 7 -8.70 -1.88 16.52
CA LEU A 7 -7.85 -3.07 16.44
C LEU A 7 -8.54 -4.27 17.09
N ARG A 8 -8.70 -5.34 16.32
CA ARG A 8 -9.19 -6.67 16.73
C ARG A 8 -8.29 -7.74 16.14
N LEU A 9 -6.98 -7.58 16.33
CA LEU A 9 -5.96 -8.48 15.82
C LEU A 9 -5.78 -9.70 16.74
N TRP A 10 -5.93 -9.48 18.04
CA TRP A 10 -5.86 -10.53 19.06
C TRP A 10 -7.04 -10.41 20.04
N ASP A 11 -7.32 -11.47 20.76
CA ASP A 11 -8.35 -11.47 21.82
C ASP A 11 -7.93 -10.59 23.01
N SER A 12 -6.62 -10.41 23.22
CA SER A 12 -6.11 -9.55 24.27
C SER A 12 -6.15 -8.07 23.86
N GLU A 13 -6.87 -7.28 24.64
CA GLU A 13 -6.88 -5.82 24.53
C GLU A 13 -5.48 -5.23 24.70
N SER A 14 -4.64 -5.80 25.58
CA SER A 14 -3.28 -5.29 25.79
C SER A 14 -2.40 -5.41 24.54
N TYR A 15 -2.50 -6.51 23.79
CA TYR A 15 -1.76 -6.69 22.54
C TYR A 15 -2.26 -5.73 21.45
N ASN A 16 -3.57 -5.52 21.37
CA ASN A 16 -4.14 -4.55 20.43
C ASN A 16 -3.69 -3.12 20.78
N ASN A 17 -3.74 -2.74 22.06
CA ASN A 17 -3.29 -1.42 22.53
C ASN A 17 -1.80 -1.21 22.27
N ASN A 18 -0.99 -2.26 22.40
CA ASN A 18 0.44 -2.20 22.12
C ASN A 18 0.77 -1.91 20.64
N ILE A 19 -0.12 -2.29 19.70
CA ILE A 19 0.03 -1.99 18.26
C ILE A 19 -0.59 -0.65 17.85
N ALA A 20 -1.45 -0.07 18.69
CA ALA A 20 -2.14 1.17 18.38
C ALA A 20 -1.19 2.30 17.96
N PRO A 21 -0.02 2.53 18.59
CA PRO A 21 0.94 3.56 18.17
C PRO A 21 1.37 3.41 16.70
N VAL A 22 1.68 2.19 16.24
CA VAL A 22 2.07 1.93 14.85
C VAL A 22 0.94 2.34 13.89
N THR A 23 -0.28 1.88 14.13
CA THR A 23 -1.40 2.14 13.21
C THR A 23 -1.85 3.60 13.22
N ASN A 24 -1.85 4.25 14.38
CA ASN A 24 -2.25 5.65 14.52
C ASN A 24 -1.23 6.60 13.89
N GLU A 25 0.06 6.32 14.10
CA GLU A 25 1.12 7.10 13.49
C GLU A 25 1.11 6.95 11.97
N LEU A 26 1.08 5.70 11.48
CA LEU A 26 1.03 5.42 10.05
C LEU A 26 -0.16 6.13 9.40
N ALA A 27 -1.36 6.02 10.00
CA ALA A 27 -2.54 6.69 9.47
C ALA A 27 -2.42 8.23 9.48
N SER A 28 -1.80 8.80 10.50
CA SER A 28 -1.59 10.25 10.59
C SER A 28 -0.59 10.74 9.54
N GLU A 29 0.51 10.01 9.35
CA GLU A 29 1.54 10.36 8.38
C GLU A 29 1.06 10.13 6.94
N PHE A 30 0.33 9.05 6.68
CA PHE A 30 -0.28 8.81 5.37
C PHE A 30 -1.26 9.94 5.01
N ASP A 31 -2.08 10.37 5.98
CA ASP A 31 -3.02 11.47 5.79
C ASP A 31 -2.31 12.79 5.48
N ARG A 32 -1.20 13.07 6.16
CA ARG A 32 -0.34 14.24 5.90
C ARG A 32 0.26 14.20 4.50
N LEU A 33 0.80 13.05 4.08
CA LEU A 33 1.45 12.85 2.78
C LEU A 33 0.46 13.00 1.62
N VAL A 34 -0.72 12.36 1.71
CA VAL A 34 -1.74 12.46 0.66
C VAL A 34 -2.43 13.81 0.65
N GLY A 35 -2.65 14.41 1.83
CA GLY A 35 -3.20 15.76 1.98
C GLY A 35 -4.62 15.93 1.45
N SER A 36 -5.37 14.84 1.21
CA SER A 36 -6.77 14.88 0.80
C SER A 36 -7.54 13.66 1.33
N PRO A 37 -8.87 13.78 1.57
CA PRO A 37 -9.66 12.66 2.05
C PRO A 37 -9.67 11.47 1.07
N PRO A 38 -9.82 10.24 1.56
CA PRO A 38 -10.02 9.08 0.69
C PRO A 38 -11.34 9.21 -0.11
N PRO A 39 -11.46 8.59 -1.29
CA PRO A 39 -12.62 8.75 -2.19
C PRO A 39 -13.98 8.43 -1.57
N LEU A 40 -14.02 7.46 -0.66
CA LEU A 40 -15.22 7.03 0.06
C LEU A 40 -15.37 7.69 1.45
N GLY A 41 -14.56 8.72 1.72
CA GLY A 41 -14.57 9.48 2.97
C GLY A 41 -13.94 8.76 4.16
N TYR A 42 -13.73 9.52 5.24
CA TYR A 42 -13.25 8.98 6.49
C TYR A 42 -14.35 8.17 7.17
N LYS A 43 -14.11 6.87 7.30
CA LYS A 43 -14.95 5.94 8.04
C LYS A 43 -14.08 5.22 9.08
N PRO A 44 -14.63 4.76 10.20
CA PRO A 44 -13.93 3.88 11.11
C PRO A 44 -13.28 2.69 10.37
N VAL A 45 -12.05 2.35 10.71
CA VAL A 45 -11.32 1.21 10.15
C VAL A 45 -11.30 0.10 11.19
N ARG A 46 -11.98 -1.02 10.91
CA ARG A 46 -11.97 -2.23 11.73
C ARG A 46 -10.88 -3.16 11.19
N VAL A 47 -9.80 -3.28 11.95
CA VAL A 47 -8.66 -4.12 11.61
C VAL A 47 -8.83 -5.47 12.31
N ILE A 48 -8.92 -6.54 11.53
CA ILE A 48 -9.04 -7.90 12.05
C ILE A 48 -7.83 -8.75 11.65
N ASN A 49 -7.53 -9.77 12.44
CA ASN A 49 -6.56 -10.77 12.04
C ASN A 49 -7.22 -11.78 11.08
N ASP A 50 -6.69 -11.89 9.88
CA ASP A 50 -7.11 -12.83 8.85
C ASP A 50 -5.94 -13.77 8.54
N LEU A 51 -5.98 -14.98 9.12
CA LEU A 51 -4.93 -15.98 8.96
C LEU A 51 -4.92 -16.62 7.56
N TYR A 52 -5.93 -16.37 6.72
CA TYR A 52 -6.15 -17.10 5.48
C TYR A 52 -5.97 -16.24 4.22
N TYR A 53 -6.48 -15.01 4.21
CA TYR A 53 -6.59 -14.23 2.97
C TYR A 53 -5.67 -13.01 2.85
N GLY A 54 -4.71 -12.83 3.76
CA GLY A 54 -3.69 -11.80 3.61
C GLY A 54 -4.16 -10.39 4.01
N MET A 55 -3.32 -9.41 3.66
CA MET A 55 -3.63 -7.99 3.75
C MET A 55 -4.69 -7.61 2.71
N ARG A 56 -5.88 -7.17 3.14
CA ARG A 56 -6.96 -6.79 2.21
C ARG A 56 -8.02 -5.87 2.81
N VAL A 57 -8.67 -5.11 1.93
CA VAL A 57 -9.95 -4.43 2.22
C VAL A 57 -11.10 -5.36 1.80
N TYR A 58 -11.99 -5.69 2.73
CA TYR A 58 -13.10 -6.63 2.49
C TYR A 58 -14.21 -6.01 1.65
N THR A 59 -14.86 -6.86 0.84
CA THR A 59 -16.04 -6.50 0.05
C THR A 59 -17.22 -7.45 0.30
N PRO A 60 -18.47 -7.01 0.05
CA PRO A 60 -18.87 -5.64 -0.33
C PRO A 60 -18.50 -4.62 0.75
N LEU A 61 -18.23 -3.37 0.35
CA LEU A 61 -17.82 -2.34 1.31
C LEU A 61 -19.00 -1.98 2.19
N ALA A 62 -18.76 -1.83 3.49
CA ALA A 62 -19.78 -1.34 4.40
C ALA A 62 -19.95 0.18 4.27
N GLU A 63 -21.18 0.64 4.49
CA GLU A 63 -21.51 2.07 4.42
C GLU A 63 -20.84 2.86 5.55
N ASP A 64 -20.75 2.27 6.75
CA ASP A 64 -20.38 2.93 8.00
C ASP A 64 -18.92 2.64 8.46
N HIS A 65 -18.22 1.70 7.84
CA HIS A 65 -16.84 1.37 8.21
C HIS A 65 -16.06 0.71 7.06
N TYR A 66 -14.73 0.78 7.13
CA TYR A 66 -13.85 -0.12 6.38
C TYR A 66 -13.56 -1.35 7.24
N LYS A 67 -13.70 -2.55 6.68
CA LYS A 67 -13.19 -3.77 7.31
C LYS A 67 -11.92 -4.18 6.55
N VAL A 68 -10.81 -4.30 7.29
CA VAL A 68 -9.51 -4.69 6.72
C VAL A 68 -8.96 -5.91 7.46
N GLY A 69 -8.40 -6.84 6.72
CA GLY A 69 -7.71 -8.02 7.25
C GLY A 69 -6.21 -7.81 7.19
N LEU A 70 -5.51 -8.18 8.26
CA LEU A 70 -4.05 -8.34 8.31
C LEU A 70 -3.75 -9.78 8.72
N THR A 71 -2.75 -10.43 8.15
CA THR A 71 -2.28 -11.76 8.54
C THR A 71 -1.12 -11.62 9.53
N VAL A 72 -1.43 -11.55 10.82
CA VAL A 72 -0.45 -11.38 11.91
C VAL A 72 -0.57 -12.53 12.91
N GLY A 73 0.31 -13.53 12.79
CA GLY A 73 0.26 -14.73 13.65
C GLY A 73 0.79 -14.51 15.07
N HIS A 74 1.71 -13.57 15.24
CA HIS A 74 2.27 -13.12 16.51
C HIS A 74 2.56 -11.62 16.43
N LEU A 75 2.74 -10.97 17.58
CA LEU A 75 3.05 -9.54 17.66
C LEU A 75 4.31 -9.25 16.86
N THR A 76 4.16 -8.49 15.78
CA THR A 76 5.26 -8.09 14.89
C THR A 76 4.96 -6.68 14.38
N TYR A 77 5.56 -5.66 14.99
CA TYR A 77 5.32 -4.24 14.64
C TYR A 77 5.57 -3.99 13.15
N GLY A 78 6.68 -4.51 12.62
CA GLY A 78 6.99 -4.43 11.19
C GLY A 78 5.91 -5.03 10.30
N LYS A 79 5.38 -6.20 10.66
CA LYS A 79 4.37 -6.89 9.83
C LYS A 79 3.05 -6.11 9.85
N VAL A 80 2.68 -5.56 11.00
CA VAL A 80 1.51 -4.68 11.12
C VAL A 80 1.74 -3.41 10.29
N ALA A 81 2.87 -2.72 10.42
CA ALA A 81 3.16 -1.52 9.66
C ALA A 81 3.10 -1.77 8.14
N TYR A 82 3.76 -2.82 7.66
CA TYR A 82 3.77 -3.18 6.26
C TYR A 82 2.35 -3.47 5.73
N GLN A 83 1.60 -4.35 6.40
CA GLN A 83 0.27 -4.74 5.90
C GLN A 83 -0.77 -3.64 6.08
N PHE A 84 -0.68 -2.86 7.16
CA PHE A 84 -1.60 -1.76 7.41
C PHE A 84 -1.37 -0.61 6.41
N ALA A 85 -0.12 -0.31 6.07
CA ALA A 85 0.21 0.64 4.99
C ALA A 85 -0.44 0.22 3.68
N HIS A 86 -0.31 -1.06 3.31
CA HIS A 86 -0.92 -1.59 2.09
C HIS A 86 -2.44 -1.37 2.03
N VAL A 87 -3.16 -1.80 3.06
CA VAL A 87 -4.64 -1.67 3.08
C VAL A 87 -5.08 -0.22 3.20
N LEU A 88 -4.30 0.65 3.86
CA LEU A 88 -4.60 2.08 3.93
C LEU A 88 -4.40 2.75 2.57
N SER A 89 -3.30 2.46 1.86
CA SER A 89 -3.08 2.91 0.48
C SER A 89 -4.23 2.51 -0.45
N THR A 90 -4.74 1.29 -0.26
CA THR A 90 -5.90 0.76 -1.00
C THR A 90 -7.16 1.58 -0.73
N ILE A 91 -7.38 2.03 0.51
CA ILE A 91 -8.51 2.91 0.87
C ILE A 91 -8.37 4.28 0.20
N TYR A 92 -7.17 4.89 0.22
CA TYR A 92 -6.92 6.19 -0.43
C TYR A 92 -6.99 6.13 -1.97
N THR A 93 -6.76 4.96 -2.57
CA THR A 93 -6.87 4.76 -4.02
C THR A 93 -8.31 4.68 -4.54
N ASP A 94 -9.27 4.37 -3.66
CA ASP A 94 -10.58 3.75 -3.93
C ASP A 94 -10.51 2.21 -3.94
N PRO A 95 -11.02 1.54 -2.89
CA PRO A 95 -10.96 0.08 -2.74
C PRO A 95 -11.83 -0.69 -3.75
N ARG A 96 -12.58 0.00 -4.61
CA ARG A 96 -13.37 -0.55 -5.72
C ARG A 96 -12.59 -0.58 -7.03
N GLN A 97 -11.59 0.28 -7.19
CA GLN A 97 -10.83 0.49 -8.43
C GLN A 97 -9.39 0.01 -8.29
N LEU A 98 -9.22 -1.27 -7.91
CA LEU A 98 -7.91 -1.86 -7.67
C LEU A 98 -7.31 -2.39 -8.97
N THR A 99 -6.24 -1.73 -9.40
CA THR A 99 -5.41 -2.12 -10.55
C THR A 99 -4.09 -2.73 -10.09
N TRP A 100 -3.34 -3.35 -11.01
CA TRP A 100 -1.99 -3.82 -10.70
C TRP A 100 -1.08 -2.66 -10.25
N LEU A 101 -1.23 -1.46 -10.83
CA LEU A 101 -0.45 -0.27 -10.47
C LEU A 101 -0.79 0.20 -9.05
N ALA A 102 -2.08 0.28 -8.72
CA ALA A 102 -2.54 0.62 -7.37
C ALA A 102 -1.97 -0.35 -6.33
N ASN A 103 -1.95 -1.65 -6.65
CA ASN A 103 -1.39 -2.65 -5.78
C ASN A 103 0.13 -2.51 -5.62
N SER A 104 0.89 -2.30 -6.71
CA SER A 104 2.34 -2.03 -6.64
C SER A 104 2.66 -0.79 -5.79
N LEU A 105 1.88 0.27 -5.92
CA LEU A 105 2.06 1.48 -5.10
C LEU A 105 1.69 1.27 -3.64
N ALA A 106 0.73 0.41 -3.32
CA ALA A 106 0.44 0.00 -1.95
C ALA A 106 1.62 -0.80 -1.32
N HIS A 107 2.28 -1.65 -2.10
CA HIS A 107 3.53 -2.31 -1.68
C HIS A 107 4.69 -1.30 -1.51
N MET A 108 4.85 -0.36 -2.44
CA MET A 108 5.82 0.76 -2.31
C MET A 108 5.60 1.54 -1.01
N ALA A 109 4.35 1.91 -0.70
CA ALA A 109 4.03 2.61 0.53
C ALA A 109 4.37 1.76 1.77
N SER A 110 4.14 0.45 1.71
CA SER A 110 4.51 -0.48 2.78
C SER A 110 6.02 -0.44 3.05
N PHE A 111 6.85 -0.43 2.02
CA PHE A 111 8.31 -0.27 2.18
C PHE A 111 8.70 1.10 2.75
N ARG A 112 8.08 2.20 2.27
CA ARG A 112 8.33 3.53 2.81
C ARG A 112 8.02 3.61 4.30
N PHE A 113 6.91 3.01 4.74
CA PHE A 113 6.52 3.05 6.14
C PHE A 113 7.42 2.19 7.03
N LEU A 114 8.00 1.11 6.51
CA LEU A 114 9.06 0.40 7.23
C LEU A 114 10.29 1.30 7.43
N ASP A 115 10.70 2.04 6.39
CA ASP A 115 11.81 3.01 6.53
C ASP A 115 11.47 4.12 7.52
N HIS A 116 10.26 4.69 7.43
CA HIS A 116 9.79 5.74 8.33
C HIS A 116 9.85 5.32 9.79
N PHE A 117 9.35 4.13 10.13
CA PHE A 117 9.40 3.63 11.50
C PHE A 117 10.83 3.28 11.92
N ALA A 118 11.61 2.65 11.05
CA ALA A 118 13.02 2.35 11.32
C ALA A 118 13.84 3.61 11.63
N GLU A 119 13.63 4.70 10.89
CA GLU A 119 14.35 5.96 11.09
C GLU A 119 13.86 6.67 12.36
N LYS A 120 12.55 6.79 12.53
CA LYS A 120 11.99 7.61 13.60
C LYS A 120 12.08 6.97 14.98
N TRP A 121 11.89 5.64 15.09
CA TRP A 121 11.89 4.95 16.37
C TRP A 121 13.29 4.74 16.96
N ILE A 122 14.36 5.11 16.24
CA ILE A 122 15.71 5.18 16.81
C ILE A 122 15.75 6.20 17.95
N ASP A 123 15.20 7.39 17.72
CA ASP A 123 15.27 8.51 18.67
C ASP A 123 13.92 8.84 19.34
N ASN A 124 12.81 8.34 18.79
CA ASN A 124 11.46 8.74 19.20
C ASN A 124 10.48 7.57 19.12
N SER A 125 10.79 6.50 19.86
CA SER A 125 9.86 5.40 20.09
C SER A 125 8.67 5.86 20.97
N PRO A 126 7.49 5.22 20.91
CA PRO A 126 6.32 5.63 21.70
C PRO A 126 6.48 5.50 23.22
N GLY A 127 7.47 4.75 23.68
CA GLY A 127 7.72 4.43 25.08
C GLY A 127 8.86 3.42 25.25
N PRO A 128 9.38 3.23 26.49
CA PRO A 128 10.52 2.35 26.75
C PRO A 128 10.31 0.88 26.33
N GLU A 129 9.06 0.42 26.31
CA GLU A 129 8.69 -0.93 25.87
C GLU A 129 8.88 -1.17 24.36
N TYR A 130 9.18 -0.11 23.60
CA TYR A 130 9.44 -0.15 22.15
C TYR A 130 10.93 0.05 21.80
N ASP A 131 11.80 0.16 22.82
CA ASP A 131 13.22 0.37 22.59
C ASP A 131 13.84 -0.80 21.81
N GLY A 132 14.57 -0.48 20.73
CA GLY A 132 15.16 -1.47 19.82
C GLY A 132 14.20 -1.99 18.74
N GLU A 133 12.89 -1.75 18.82
CA GLU A 133 11.93 -2.24 17.82
C GLU A 133 12.10 -1.60 16.44
N TYR A 134 12.86 -0.49 16.33
CA TYR A 134 13.28 0.08 15.04
C TYR A 134 14.01 -0.95 14.14
N GLU A 135 14.74 -1.89 14.75
CA GLU A 135 15.45 -2.96 14.04
C GLU A 135 14.48 -3.94 13.38
N ALA A 136 13.33 -4.22 14.01
CA ALA A 136 12.34 -5.14 13.47
C ALA A 136 11.75 -4.64 12.13
N PHE A 137 11.60 -3.33 11.95
CA PHE A 137 11.15 -2.76 10.67
C PHE A 137 12.22 -2.91 9.58
N SER A 138 13.49 -2.63 9.92
CA SER A 138 14.64 -2.78 9.01
C SER A 138 14.86 -4.24 8.59
N LEU A 139 14.76 -5.16 9.54
CA LEU A 139 14.88 -6.60 9.32
C LEU A 139 13.78 -7.10 8.39
N LEU A 140 12.52 -6.75 8.66
CA LEU A 140 11.41 -7.18 7.80
C LEU A 140 11.56 -6.64 6.37
N LYS A 141 11.96 -5.38 6.19
CA LYS A 141 12.21 -4.83 4.85
C LYS A 141 13.30 -5.64 4.14
N SER A 142 14.40 -5.93 4.82
CA SER A 142 15.51 -6.73 4.27
C SER A 142 15.08 -8.14 3.89
N GLU A 143 14.27 -8.82 4.71
CA GLU A 143 13.72 -10.14 4.42
C GLU A 143 12.79 -10.12 3.19
N LYS A 144 11.93 -9.10 3.10
CA LYS A 144 11.02 -8.90 1.96
C LYS A 144 11.80 -8.67 0.67
N ILE A 145 12.82 -7.81 0.69
CA ILE A 145 13.71 -7.55 -0.45
C ILE A 145 14.42 -8.84 -0.86
N LYS A 146 15.04 -9.54 0.10
CA LYS A 146 15.72 -10.81 -0.16
C LYS A 146 14.80 -11.83 -0.81
N THR A 147 13.59 -12.00 -0.27
CA THR A 147 12.57 -12.90 -0.82
C THR A 147 12.18 -12.48 -2.22
N ALA A 148 12.02 -11.18 -2.47
CA ALA A 148 11.64 -10.67 -3.78
C ALA A 148 12.71 -10.97 -4.85
N PHE A 149 13.98 -10.75 -4.52
CA PHE A 149 15.09 -11.01 -5.44
C PHE A 149 15.45 -12.49 -5.58
N GLN A 150 15.27 -13.33 -4.54
CA GLN A 150 15.51 -14.78 -4.64
C GLN A 150 14.57 -15.49 -5.64
N ASN A 151 13.39 -14.92 -5.88
CA ASN A 151 12.41 -15.46 -6.82
C ASN A 151 12.63 -14.97 -8.27
N VAL A 152 13.56 -14.04 -8.48
CA VAL A 152 14.03 -13.63 -9.81
C VAL A 152 15.31 -14.41 -10.08
N ASP A 153 15.50 -14.98 -11.27
CA ASP A 153 16.75 -15.65 -11.61
C ASP A 153 17.90 -14.62 -11.68
N ILE A 154 18.59 -14.44 -10.55
CA ILE A 154 19.58 -13.39 -10.29
C ILE A 154 20.75 -13.47 -11.29
N MET A 155 21.01 -14.64 -11.89
CA MET A 155 22.11 -14.85 -12.84
C MET A 155 21.81 -14.35 -14.26
N LEU A 156 20.54 -14.12 -14.63
CA LEU A 156 20.14 -13.67 -15.97
C LEU A 156 19.68 -12.20 -16.04
N ASN A 157 19.40 -11.54 -14.92
CA ASN A 157 18.82 -10.19 -14.89
C ASN A 157 19.55 -9.19 -13.98
N LEU A 158 20.85 -9.00 -14.21
CA LEU A 158 21.54 -7.74 -13.83
C LEU A 158 21.04 -6.51 -14.62
N ALA A 159 19.98 -6.64 -15.43
CA ALA A 159 19.22 -5.55 -16.03
C ALA A 159 17.84 -5.43 -15.37
N SER A 160 17.80 -4.80 -14.18
CA SER A 160 16.64 -4.73 -13.28
C SER A 160 15.40 -4.00 -13.82
N ASN A 161 15.47 -3.35 -14.99
CA ASN A 161 14.34 -2.62 -15.57
C ASN A 161 13.61 -3.43 -16.66
N GLU A 162 14.34 -4.04 -17.60
CA GLU A 162 13.74 -4.75 -18.74
C GLU A 162 12.89 -5.95 -18.32
N TRP A 163 13.30 -6.68 -17.28
CA TRP A 163 12.48 -7.77 -16.72
C TRP A 163 11.17 -7.24 -16.12
N ILE A 164 11.23 -6.11 -15.38
CA ILE A 164 10.04 -5.48 -14.81
C ILE A 164 9.09 -5.02 -15.93
N LYS A 165 9.63 -4.40 -17.00
CA LYS A 165 8.85 -3.99 -18.18
C LYS A 165 8.15 -5.18 -18.85
N GLU A 166 8.84 -6.31 -18.98
CA GLU A 166 8.25 -7.52 -19.55
C GLU A 166 7.13 -8.10 -18.66
N GLU A 167 7.31 -8.12 -17.34
CA GLU A 167 6.25 -8.54 -16.42
C GLU A 167 5.06 -7.57 -16.41
N VAL A 168 5.31 -6.25 -16.47
CA VAL A 168 4.26 -5.23 -16.63
C VAL A 168 3.48 -5.45 -17.93
N ARG A 169 4.17 -5.75 -19.04
CA ARG A 169 3.54 -6.08 -20.33
C ARG A 169 2.61 -7.29 -20.21
N LYS A 170 2.98 -8.32 -19.43
CA LYS A 170 2.12 -9.49 -19.14
C LYS A 170 0.91 -9.13 -18.28
N LEU A 171 1.10 -8.28 -17.26
CA LEU A 171 0.01 -7.74 -16.43
C LEU A 171 -1.02 -6.98 -17.27
N ASP A 172 -0.56 -6.18 -18.22
CA ASP A 172 -1.42 -5.42 -19.12
C ASP A 172 -2.19 -6.30 -20.10
N GLN A 173 -1.61 -7.41 -20.55
CA GLN A 173 -2.21 -8.28 -21.56
C GLN A 173 -3.23 -9.26 -20.96
N SER A 174 -2.89 -10.04 -19.93
CA SER A 174 -3.67 -11.25 -19.65
C SER A 174 -3.71 -11.75 -18.20
N MET A 175 -2.93 -11.19 -17.29
CA MET A 175 -2.88 -11.75 -15.92
C MET A 175 -4.08 -11.33 -15.08
N ASP A 176 -4.99 -12.28 -14.86
CA ASP A 176 -6.05 -12.21 -13.85
C ASP A 176 -5.47 -12.35 -12.41
N TYR A 177 -4.24 -12.86 -12.26
CA TYR A 177 -3.57 -13.06 -10.97
C TYR A 177 -2.05 -12.94 -11.10
N ALA A 178 -1.42 -12.23 -10.16
CA ALA A 178 0.03 -12.11 -10.04
C ALA A 178 0.49 -12.41 -8.60
N PRO A 179 1.67 -13.01 -8.41
CA PRO A 179 2.19 -13.26 -7.07
C PRO A 179 2.55 -11.94 -6.37
N ALA A 180 2.37 -11.89 -5.05
CA ALA A 180 2.67 -10.71 -4.22
C ALA A 180 4.10 -10.16 -4.42
N VAL A 181 5.06 -11.07 -4.64
CA VAL A 181 6.47 -10.73 -4.89
C VAL A 181 6.67 -9.85 -6.13
N LEU A 182 5.85 -10.02 -7.19
CA LEU A 182 5.96 -9.15 -8.36
C LEU A 182 5.61 -7.69 -8.00
N PHE A 183 4.58 -7.49 -7.19
CA PHE A 183 4.20 -6.16 -6.71
C PHE A 183 5.23 -5.57 -5.75
N ASP A 184 5.92 -6.40 -4.97
CA ASP A 184 7.08 -5.97 -4.17
C ASP A 184 8.18 -5.41 -5.07
N LEU A 185 8.54 -6.12 -6.15
CA LEU A 185 9.59 -5.70 -7.09
C LEU A 185 9.23 -4.40 -7.82
N ILE A 186 8.01 -4.30 -8.36
CA ILE A 186 7.53 -3.07 -9.00
C ILE A 186 7.49 -1.93 -7.98
N GLY A 187 7.00 -2.19 -6.76
CA GLY A 187 6.94 -1.19 -5.69
C GLY A 187 8.33 -0.65 -5.31
N LEU A 188 9.34 -1.52 -5.21
CA LEU A 188 10.73 -1.14 -4.96
C LEU A 188 11.33 -0.34 -6.12
N GLU A 189 11.06 -0.71 -7.38
CA GLU A 189 11.51 0.04 -8.56
C GLU A 189 10.92 1.46 -8.60
N LEU A 190 9.67 1.62 -8.18
CA LEU A 190 9.00 2.92 -8.14
C LEU A 190 9.34 3.75 -6.91
N GLN A 191 9.80 3.14 -5.81
CA GLN A 191 10.06 3.82 -4.53
C GLN A 191 10.90 5.12 -4.67
N PRO A 192 11.98 5.18 -5.48
CA PRO A 192 12.77 6.40 -5.64
C PRO A 192 12.02 7.59 -6.23
N LEU A 193 10.86 7.37 -6.88
CA LEU A 193 10.01 8.43 -7.41
C LEU A 193 9.14 9.11 -6.34
N PHE A 194 9.08 8.57 -5.13
CA PHE A 194 8.19 9.00 -4.04
C PHE A 194 8.93 9.63 -2.85
N ARG A 195 10.10 10.22 -3.11
CA ARG A 195 10.93 10.87 -2.08
C ARG A 195 10.31 12.17 -1.60
N GLU A 196 9.71 12.93 -2.51
CA GLU A 196 9.10 14.21 -2.21
C GLU A 196 7.65 14.02 -1.78
N ASP A 197 7.24 14.61 -0.66
CA ASP A 197 5.89 14.46 -0.09
C ASP A 197 4.76 14.72 -1.10
N TYR A 198 4.92 15.70 -2.00
CA TYR A 198 3.86 16.04 -2.97
C TYR A 198 3.49 14.87 -3.88
N THR A 199 4.41 13.95 -4.14
CA THR A 199 4.19 12.78 -5.02
C THR A 199 3.13 11.83 -4.47
N TRP A 200 2.96 11.79 -3.15
CA TRP A 200 1.97 10.94 -2.46
C TRP A 200 0.53 11.36 -2.72
N LYS A 201 0.30 12.61 -3.15
CA LYS A 201 -1.01 13.07 -3.59
C LYS A 201 -1.59 12.24 -4.74
N ILE A 202 -0.76 11.50 -5.48
CA ILE A 202 -1.22 10.63 -6.57
C ILE A 202 -2.20 9.56 -6.11
N PHE A 203 -2.12 9.09 -4.84
CA PHE A 203 -3.00 8.04 -4.33
C PHE A 203 -4.49 8.41 -4.50
N SER A 204 -4.87 9.68 -4.32
CA SER A 204 -6.26 10.15 -4.51
C SER A 204 -6.76 10.16 -5.96
N TYR A 205 -5.90 9.84 -6.92
CA TYR A 205 -6.20 9.84 -8.36
C TYR A 205 -6.04 8.47 -9.01
N LEU A 206 -5.37 7.51 -8.36
CA LEU A 206 -5.11 6.19 -8.93
C LEU A 206 -6.39 5.46 -9.37
N GLY A 207 -7.47 5.52 -8.57
CA GLY A 207 -8.76 4.93 -8.92
C GLY A 207 -9.50 5.61 -10.07
N LYS A 208 -9.08 6.82 -10.47
CA LYS A 208 -9.59 7.53 -11.66
C LYS A 208 -8.82 7.16 -12.93
N GLY A 209 -7.59 6.71 -12.78
CA GLY A 209 -6.70 6.29 -13.87
C GLY A 209 -6.92 4.85 -14.28
N THR A 210 -8.16 4.44 -14.55
CA THR A 210 -8.49 3.06 -14.92
C THR A 210 -9.22 2.99 -16.26
N ARG A 211 -9.10 1.84 -16.93
CA ARG A 211 -9.82 1.54 -18.20
C ARG A 211 -11.29 1.21 -17.99
N THR A 212 -11.70 0.95 -16.75
CA THR A 212 -13.05 0.49 -16.40
C THR A 212 -13.59 1.35 -15.26
N PRO A 213 -14.10 2.55 -15.57
CA PRO A 213 -14.63 3.45 -14.56
C PRO A 213 -15.83 2.84 -13.83
N LEU A 214 -16.14 3.35 -12.64
CA LEU A 214 -17.35 3.01 -11.93
C LEU A 214 -18.57 3.57 -12.67
N ASN A 215 -19.56 2.72 -12.93
CA ASN A 215 -20.83 3.16 -13.53
C ASN A 215 -21.67 3.97 -12.53
N ASP A 216 -21.64 3.56 -11.26
CA ASP A 216 -22.34 4.20 -10.16
C ASP A 216 -21.33 4.54 -9.04
N PRO A 217 -21.08 5.83 -8.76
CA PRO A 217 -20.20 6.27 -7.67
C PRO A 217 -20.66 5.85 -6.28
N ASP A 218 -21.93 5.49 -6.09
CA ASP A 218 -22.49 5.07 -4.80
C ASP A 218 -22.57 3.55 -4.66
N ASP A 219 -22.26 2.78 -5.71
CA ASP A 219 -22.24 1.31 -5.64
C ASP A 219 -21.01 0.81 -4.86
N LEU A 220 -21.26 0.40 -3.62
CA LEU A 220 -20.28 -0.20 -2.70
C LEU A 220 -20.02 -1.69 -2.93
N ARG A 221 -20.78 -2.33 -3.83
CA ARG A 221 -20.64 -3.74 -4.20
C ARG A 221 -19.80 -3.92 -5.46
N CYS A 222 -19.65 -2.85 -6.25
CA CYS A 222 -18.89 -2.86 -7.49
C CYS A 222 -17.40 -3.16 -7.25
N ARG A 223 -16.87 -4.15 -7.98
CA ARG A 223 -15.43 -4.40 -8.15
C ARG A 223 -15.15 -4.77 -9.60
N PRO A 224 -15.08 -3.79 -10.51
CA PRO A 224 -14.68 -4.07 -11.88
C PRO A 224 -13.27 -4.65 -11.89
N ARG A 225 -12.99 -5.53 -12.86
CA ARG A 225 -11.62 -5.97 -13.15
C ARG A 225 -10.86 -4.82 -13.84
N ALA A 226 -10.54 -3.80 -13.07
CA ALA A 226 -9.91 -2.58 -13.56
C ALA A 226 -8.45 -2.81 -13.96
N LYS A 227 -8.05 -2.27 -15.11
CA LYS A 227 -6.64 -2.15 -15.53
C LYS A 227 -6.24 -0.68 -15.46
N PRO A 228 -4.96 -0.37 -15.17
CA PRO A 228 -4.52 1.00 -15.18
C PRO A 228 -4.58 1.59 -16.60
N ASP A 229 -4.80 2.88 -16.64
CA ASP A 229 -4.81 3.70 -17.84
C ASP A 229 -4.00 4.96 -17.54
N PHE A 230 -2.78 5.02 -18.08
CA PHE A 230 -1.85 6.12 -17.80
C PHE A 230 -2.30 7.43 -18.44
N ASP A 231 -3.01 7.39 -19.57
CA ASP A 231 -3.54 8.59 -20.21
C ASP A 231 -4.68 9.18 -19.36
N ASN A 232 -5.60 8.34 -18.89
CA ASN A 232 -6.66 8.76 -17.96
C ASN A 232 -6.07 9.25 -16.63
N LEU A 233 -5.06 8.56 -16.08
CA LEU A 233 -4.39 8.97 -14.85
C LEU A 233 -3.76 10.35 -15.03
N ARG A 234 -3.00 10.54 -16.12
CA ARG A 234 -2.34 11.81 -16.46
C ARG A 234 -3.33 12.95 -16.67
N ALA A 235 -4.51 12.66 -17.21
CA ALA A 235 -5.59 13.64 -17.36
C ALA A 235 -6.27 13.98 -16.03
N ALA A 236 -6.38 13.01 -15.12
CA ALA A 236 -7.04 13.17 -13.82
C ALA A 236 -6.19 13.90 -12.77
N VAL A 237 -4.87 13.77 -12.83
CA VAL A 237 -3.96 14.41 -11.87
C VAL A 237 -3.77 15.91 -12.15
N PRO A 238 -3.53 16.74 -11.12
CA PRO A 238 -3.17 18.13 -11.30
C PRO A 238 -1.79 18.27 -11.98
N SER A 239 -1.50 19.45 -12.53
CA SER A 239 -0.34 19.70 -13.39
C SER A 239 1.00 19.32 -12.74
N GLU A 240 1.16 19.56 -11.44
CA GLU A 240 2.37 19.24 -10.67
C GLU A 240 2.66 17.73 -10.56
N LEU A 241 1.68 16.86 -10.80
CA LEU A 241 1.84 15.41 -10.76
C LEU A 241 1.99 14.77 -12.14
N LYS A 242 1.84 15.52 -13.23
CA LYS A 242 1.94 14.95 -14.59
C LYS A 242 3.32 14.37 -14.88
N ASP A 243 4.38 15.06 -14.45
CA ASP A 243 5.76 14.57 -14.58
C ASP A 243 5.97 13.25 -13.82
N LEU A 244 5.37 13.11 -12.62
CA LEU A 244 5.42 11.85 -11.87
C LEU A 244 4.75 10.71 -12.65
N VAL A 245 3.57 10.93 -13.23
CA VAL A 245 2.89 9.92 -14.05
C VAL A 245 3.74 9.53 -15.25
N ASP A 246 4.32 10.51 -15.96
CA ASP A 246 5.18 10.29 -17.11
C ASP A 246 6.45 9.49 -16.72
N ARG A 247 7.05 9.77 -15.56
CA ARG A 247 8.21 9.03 -15.02
C ARG A 247 7.87 7.61 -14.58
N ILE A 248 6.70 7.40 -13.97
CA ILE A 248 6.22 6.04 -13.64
C ILE A 248 6.06 5.25 -14.94
N TYR A 249 5.42 5.84 -15.96
CA TYR A 249 5.21 5.18 -17.24
C TYR A 249 6.54 4.76 -17.89
N GLN A 250 7.51 5.68 -17.99
CA GLN A 250 8.84 5.43 -18.57
C GLN A 250 9.67 4.38 -17.81
N ARG A 251 9.45 4.23 -16.50
CA ARG A 251 10.12 3.18 -15.72
C ARG A 251 9.51 1.81 -15.93
N LEU A 252 8.25 1.72 -16.31
CA LEU A 252 7.52 0.46 -16.44
C LEU A 252 7.28 0.03 -17.88
N HIS A 253 7.57 0.90 -18.86
CA HIS A 253 7.45 0.67 -20.31
C HIS A 253 8.68 1.21 -21.03
#